data_AF-A0A317WDM5-F1
#
_entry.id   AF-A0A317WDM5-F1
#
_cell.length_a   1.000
_cell.length_b   1.000
_cell.length_c   1.000
_cell.angle_alpha   90.00
_cell.angle_beta   90.00
_cell.angle_gamma   90.00
#
_symmetry.space_group_name_H-M   'P 1'
#
loop_
_entity.id
_entity.type
_entity.pdbx_description
1 polymer ?
#
loop_
_entity_poly.entity_id
_entity_poly.type
_entity_poly.pdbx_seq_one_letter_code
_entity_poly.pdbx_strand_id
1 'polypeptide(L)'
;MLSTSLLSALSFSAFACVAKAATPAYSIVEPTQGAVVSLDTATVIEWNTTESSSSKVSFYLETTDNSTDLYTIASKISNSGSISWSPPSSISAGTDYIVVLQPADSDTEYKSDAFTISASSNSTTYYPTEGEEIETGETAIVTWKVDSNVTSVSIYLMEGTDTSDLKNVSTITTDIANSGDVAFVLSTSIASGDDYLFAIVDTKDPSSVKYSSTFTIVNDSASKSSSSSSGSSSSSGTSSSSSSSSTTSSGSDSTSTSAGARALVSLQWLVGLFLVALLF
;
A
#
# COMPACT_ATOMS: atom_id res chain seq x y z
N MET A 1 -2.25 -82.73 -27.62
CA MET A 1 -1.72 -81.49 -28.21
C MET A 1 -2.42 -80.33 -27.52
N LEU A 2 -1.69 -79.61 -26.67
CA LEU A 2 -1.35 -78.17 -26.83
C LEU A 2 -2.59 -77.27 -26.70
N SER A 3 -2.65 -76.20 -25.91
CA SER A 3 -1.63 -75.46 -25.19
C SER A 3 -2.33 -74.50 -24.19
N THR A 4 -1.56 -74.05 -23.21
CA THR A 4 -1.80 -72.97 -22.23
C THR A 4 -2.39 -71.68 -22.80
N SER A 5 -3.08 -70.87 -21.98
CA SER A 5 -2.62 -69.48 -21.80
C SER A 5 -3.12 -68.81 -20.52
N LEU A 6 -2.18 -68.10 -19.90
CA LEU A 6 -2.20 -67.38 -18.64
C LEU A 6 -2.76 -65.94 -18.76
N LEU A 7 -3.20 -65.42 -17.61
CA LEU A 7 -3.12 -64.05 -17.07
C LEU A 7 -3.23 -62.83 -18.00
N SER A 8 -4.05 -61.85 -17.59
CA SER A 8 -3.54 -60.56 -17.07
C SER A 8 -4.72 -59.64 -16.72
N ALA A 9 -4.94 -59.39 -15.44
CA ALA A 9 -5.76 -58.27 -14.99
C ALA A 9 -4.87 -57.02 -15.00
N LEU A 10 -5.07 -56.15 -15.98
CA LEU A 10 -4.49 -54.81 -16.01
C LEU A 10 -5.15 -53.96 -14.92
N SER A 11 -4.56 -53.95 -13.72
CA SER A 11 -4.83 -52.92 -12.73
C SER A 11 -4.22 -51.61 -13.22
N PHE A 12 -5.04 -50.74 -13.81
CA PHE A 12 -4.65 -49.37 -14.06
C PHE A 12 -4.58 -48.63 -12.72
N SER A 13 -3.37 -48.44 -12.21
CA SER A 13 -3.12 -47.49 -11.13
C SER A 13 -3.41 -46.10 -11.68
N ALA A 14 -4.56 -45.53 -11.31
CA ALA A 14 -4.87 -44.14 -11.59
C ALA A 14 -3.90 -43.27 -10.77
N PHE A 15 -2.88 -42.72 -11.44
CA PHE A 15 -2.12 -41.62 -10.88
C PHE A 15 -3.05 -40.41 -10.85
N ALA A 16 -3.54 -40.05 -9.66
CA ALA A 16 -4.14 -38.74 -9.44
C ALA A 16 -3.03 -37.70 -9.64
N CYS A 17 -3.05 -37.01 -10.79
CA CYS A 17 -2.28 -35.78 -10.91
C CYS A 17 -2.95 -34.75 -9.99
N VAL A 18 -2.26 -34.38 -8.92
CA VAL A 18 -2.61 -33.15 -8.21
C VAL A 18 -2.14 -32.04 -9.13
N ALA A 19 -3.05 -31.50 -9.94
CA ALA A 19 -2.79 -30.29 -10.70
C ALA A 19 -2.53 -29.16 -9.70
N LYS A 20 -1.29 -28.68 -9.64
CA LYS A 20 -0.97 -27.44 -8.94
C LYS A 20 -1.77 -26.34 -9.63
N ALA A 21 -2.68 -25.69 -8.90
CA ALA A 21 -3.43 -24.56 -9.42
C ALA A 21 -2.45 -23.54 -10.00
N ALA A 22 -2.61 -23.19 -11.28
CA ALA A 22 -1.82 -22.14 -11.88
C ALA A 22 -2.15 -20.84 -11.14
N THR A 23 -1.12 -20.13 -10.69
CA THR A 23 -1.28 -18.78 -10.14
C THR A 23 -1.88 -17.88 -11.20
N PRO A 24 -2.94 -17.11 -10.91
CA PRO A 24 -3.52 -16.21 -11.90
C PRO A 24 -2.50 -15.14 -12.30
N ALA A 25 -2.60 -14.64 -13.53
CA ALA A 25 -1.65 -13.64 -14.03
C ALA A 25 -1.78 -12.30 -13.28
N TYR A 26 -2.98 -12.00 -12.77
CA TYR A 26 -3.29 -10.84 -11.94
C TYR A 26 -4.22 -11.23 -10.78
N SER A 27 -4.11 -10.54 -9.65
CA SER A 27 -5.03 -10.67 -8.51
C SER A 27 -5.12 -9.34 -7.79
N ILE A 28 -6.30 -8.70 -7.81
CA ILE A 28 -6.54 -7.46 -7.05
C ILE A 28 -6.54 -7.81 -5.56
N VAL A 29 -5.82 -7.03 -4.77
CA VAL A 29 -5.67 -7.16 -3.30
C VAL A 29 -6.36 -6.03 -2.56
N GLU A 30 -6.40 -4.82 -3.14
CA GLU A 30 -7.19 -3.70 -2.64
C GLU A 30 -8.05 -3.11 -3.78
N PRO A 31 -9.31 -2.73 -3.51
CA PRO A 31 -9.97 -2.76 -2.20
C PRO A 31 -10.32 -4.18 -1.72
N THR A 32 -10.15 -4.42 -0.43
CA THR A 32 -10.54 -5.68 0.25
C THR A 32 -12.05 -5.84 0.41
N GLN A 33 -12.51 -7.07 0.66
CA GLN A 33 -13.91 -7.37 0.93
C GLN A 33 -14.48 -6.49 2.06
N GLY A 34 -15.53 -5.74 1.75
CA GLY A 34 -16.21 -4.88 2.72
C GLY A 34 -15.49 -3.57 3.03
N ALA A 35 -14.41 -3.24 2.31
CA ALA A 35 -13.78 -1.93 2.40
C ALA A 35 -14.79 -0.81 2.10
N VAL A 36 -14.58 0.35 2.73
CA VAL A 36 -15.40 1.54 2.51
C VAL A 36 -14.52 2.63 1.91
N VAL A 37 -14.76 2.93 0.63
CA VAL A 37 -14.13 4.03 -0.10
C VAL A 37 -15.10 5.22 -0.06
N SER A 38 -14.58 6.42 0.20
CA SER A 38 -15.39 7.63 0.15
C SER A 38 -15.24 8.32 -1.21
N LEU A 39 -16.31 8.92 -1.72
CA LEU A 39 -16.23 9.77 -2.90
C LEU A 39 -15.16 10.87 -2.70
N ASP A 40 -14.56 11.31 -3.79
CA ASP A 40 -13.54 12.38 -3.86
C ASP A 40 -12.36 12.21 -2.88
N THR A 41 -12.16 10.97 -2.41
CA THR A 41 -11.10 10.59 -1.47
C THR A 41 -10.25 9.53 -2.13
N ALA A 42 -8.95 9.79 -2.20
CA ALA A 42 -8.01 8.89 -2.83
C ALA A 42 -7.92 7.57 -2.06
N THR A 43 -8.00 6.46 -2.80
CA THR A 43 -7.77 5.11 -2.29
C THR A 43 -6.75 4.40 -3.18
N VAL A 44 -6.02 3.44 -2.62
CA VAL A 44 -5.16 2.56 -3.41
C VAL A 44 -6.02 1.45 -4.02
N ILE A 45 -5.77 1.16 -5.30
CA ILE A 45 -6.09 -0.13 -5.92
C ILE A 45 -4.76 -0.85 -6.07
N GLU A 46 -4.63 -1.99 -5.42
CA GLU A 46 -3.40 -2.80 -5.40
C GLU A 46 -3.67 -4.16 -6.04
N TRP A 47 -2.71 -4.70 -6.78
CA TRP A 47 -2.80 -6.04 -7.36
C TRP A 47 -1.44 -6.74 -7.41
N ASN A 48 -1.49 -8.06 -7.23
CA ASN A 48 -0.37 -8.94 -7.54
C ASN A 48 -0.38 -9.30 -9.03
N THR A 49 0.80 -9.47 -9.62
CA THR A 49 0.94 -9.86 -11.04
C THR A 49 2.17 -10.73 -11.28
N THR A 50 2.06 -11.67 -12.22
CA THR A 50 3.23 -12.41 -12.75
C THR A 50 3.73 -11.84 -14.09
N GLU A 51 3.05 -10.82 -14.61
CA GLU A 51 3.36 -10.20 -15.90
C GLU A 51 4.46 -9.13 -15.76
N SER A 52 5.10 -8.82 -16.88
CA SER A 52 6.14 -7.78 -16.93
C SER A 52 5.58 -6.40 -16.54
N SER A 53 6.42 -5.55 -15.94
CA SER A 53 6.09 -4.14 -15.70
C SER A 53 5.92 -3.32 -17.00
N SER A 54 6.41 -3.84 -18.13
CA SER A 54 6.19 -3.27 -19.46
C SER A 54 4.78 -3.53 -20.00
N SER A 55 4.04 -4.49 -19.42
CA SER A 55 2.66 -4.78 -19.81
C SER A 55 1.74 -3.62 -19.45
N LYS A 56 0.61 -3.52 -20.16
CA LYS A 56 -0.40 -2.48 -19.94
C LYS A 56 -1.69 -3.06 -19.40
N VAL A 57 -2.31 -2.36 -18.46
CA VAL A 57 -3.58 -2.75 -17.83
C VAL A 57 -4.56 -1.57 -17.85
N SER A 58 -5.85 -1.88 -17.84
CA SER A 58 -6.95 -0.94 -17.69
C SER A 58 -7.79 -1.36 -16.49
N PHE A 59 -8.42 -0.38 -15.84
CA PHE A 59 -9.26 -0.58 -14.67
C PHE A 59 -10.62 0.04 -14.90
N TYR A 60 -11.65 -0.71 -14.53
CA TYR A 60 -13.04 -0.32 -14.64
C TYR A 60 -13.74 -0.53 -13.30
N LEU A 61 -14.78 0.26 -13.07
CA LEU A 61 -15.70 0.09 -11.96
C LEU A 61 -16.98 -0.55 -12.48
N GLU A 62 -17.39 -1.64 -11.85
CA GLU A 62 -18.66 -2.33 -12.11
C GLU A 62 -19.43 -2.53 -10.80
N THR A 63 -20.65 -3.07 -10.89
CA THR A 63 -21.37 -3.64 -9.75
C THR A 63 -21.42 -5.16 -9.85
N THR A 64 -21.57 -5.85 -8.72
CA THR A 64 -21.63 -7.32 -8.68
C THR A 64 -22.77 -7.93 -9.48
N ASP A 65 -23.84 -7.17 -9.73
CA ASP A 65 -25.03 -7.60 -10.46
C ASP A 65 -25.03 -7.20 -11.95
N ASN A 66 -24.06 -6.36 -12.39
CA ASN A 66 -23.98 -5.86 -13.75
C ASN A 66 -22.53 -5.81 -14.25
N SER A 67 -22.21 -6.63 -15.25
CA SER A 67 -20.91 -6.65 -15.95
C SER A 67 -20.81 -5.59 -17.04
N THR A 68 -21.34 -4.38 -16.77
CA THR A 68 -21.17 -3.22 -17.64
C THR A 68 -20.31 -2.22 -16.92
N ASP A 69 -19.24 -1.76 -17.57
CA ASP A 69 -18.39 -0.68 -17.09
C ASP A 69 -19.23 0.56 -16.73
N LEU A 70 -19.36 0.83 -15.43
CA LEU A 70 -19.99 2.04 -14.93
C LEU A 70 -19.06 3.24 -15.07
N TYR A 71 -17.77 2.99 -14.88
CA TYR A 71 -16.74 4.03 -14.93
C TYR A 71 -15.40 3.44 -15.35
N THR A 72 -14.67 4.16 -16.20
CA THR A 72 -13.27 3.83 -16.51
C THR A 72 -12.36 4.50 -15.50
N ILE A 73 -11.78 3.71 -14.60
CA ILE A 73 -10.84 4.18 -13.57
C ILE A 73 -9.52 4.60 -14.22
N ALA A 74 -8.97 3.73 -15.07
CA ALA A 74 -7.73 3.98 -15.80
C ALA A 74 -7.69 3.17 -17.09
N SER A 75 -6.94 3.62 -18.08
CA SER A 75 -6.83 2.93 -19.38
C SER A 75 -5.38 2.83 -19.84
N LYS A 76 -4.95 1.61 -20.19
CA LYS A 76 -3.62 1.31 -20.78
C LYS A 76 -2.46 1.90 -19.98
N ILE A 77 -2.55 1.85 -18.65
CA ILE A 77 -1.49 2.27 -17.75
C ILE A 77 -0.42 1.18 -17.62
N SER A 78 0.78 1.54 -17.16
CA SER A 78 1.84 0.57 -16.88
C SER A 78 1.43 -0.39 -15.75
N ASN A 79 1.88 -1.64 -15.84
CA ASN A 79 1.66 -2.65 -14.80
C ASN A 79 2.60 -2.40 -13.59
N SER A 80 2.21 -1.47 -12.72
CA SER A 80 2.99 -1.03 -11.55
C SER A 80 2.71 -1.81 -10.26
N GLY A 81 1.64 -2.61 -10.21
CA GLY A 81 1.19 -3.31 -9.00
C GLY A 81 0.25 -2.48 -8.11
N SER A 82 0.19 -1.17 -8.31
CA SER A 82 -0.78 -0.30 -7.64
C SER A 82 -1.07 0.97 -8.45
N ILE A 83 -2.27 1.54 -8.22
CA ILE A 83 -2.65 2.90 -8.61
C ILE A 83 -3.42 3.57 -7.47
N SER A 84 -3.48 4.89 -7.51
CA SER A 84 -4.44 5.63 -6.71
C SER A 84 -5.67 5.98 -7.55
N TRP A 85 -6.82 6.02 -6.91
CA TRP A 85 -8.09 6.39 -7.50
C TRP A 85 -8.95 7.12 -6.48
N SER A 86 -9.45 8.31 -6.84
CA SER A 86 -10.55 8.97 -6.13
C SER A 86 -11.85 8.74 -6.90
N PRO A 87 -12.84 8.01 -6.35
CA PRO A 87 -14.12 7.84 -6.99
C PRO A 87 -14.82 9.20 -7.14
N PRO A 88 -15.15 9.68 -8.36
CA PRO A 88 -15.77 10.99 -8.52
C PRO A 88 -17.18 11.03 -7.95
N SER A 89 -17.59 12.20 -7.46
CA SER A 89 -18.95 12.49 -6.97
C SER A 89 -20.12 12.19 -7.93
N SER A 90 -19.85 11.90 -9.21
CA SER A 90 -20.86 11.41 -10.16
C SER A 90 -21.29 9.96 -9.92
N ILE A 91 -20.49 9.18 -9.19
CA ILE A 91 -20.82 7.82 -8.78
C ILE A 91 -21.78 7.88 -7.58
N SER A 92 -22.84 7.08 -7.61
CA SER A 92 -23.76 6.98 -6.49
C SER A 92 -23.15 6.17 -5.34
N ALA A 93 -23.55 6.44 -4.10
CA ALA A 93 -23.17 5.56 -3.00
C ALA A 93 -23.85 4.19 -3.13
N GLY A 94 -23.14 3.12 -2.75
CA GLY A 94 -23.57 1.73 -2.93
C GLY A 94 -22.57 0.74 -2.31
N THR A 95 -22.97 -0.52 -2.14
CA THR A 95 -22.21 -1.53 -1.38
C THR A 95 -21.71 -2.71 -2.23
N ASP A 96 -21.98 -2.66 -3.52
CA ASP A 96 -21.88 -3.75 -4.46
C ASP A 96 -20.87 -3.47 -5.57
N TYR A 97 -19.94 -2.53 -5.33
CA TYR A 97 -18.92 -2.16 -6.30
C TYR A 97 -17.79 -3.17 -6.36
N ILE A 98 -17.25 -3.37 -7.56
CA ILE A 98 -16.04 -4.15 -7.82
C ILE A 98 -15.14 -3.39 -8.79
N VAL A 99 -13.83 -3.57 -8.62
CA VAL A 99 -12.83 -3.15 -9.60
C VAL A 99 -12.56 -4.31 -10.55
N VAL A 100 -12.56 -4.02 -11.85
CA VAL A 100 -12.19 -4.95 -12.91
C VAL A 100 -10.89 -4.52 -13.54
N LEU A 101 -9.89 -5.39 -13.52
CA LEU A 101 -8.62 -5.25 -14.21
C LEU A 101 -8.68 -6.03 -15.53
N GLN A 102 -8.40 -5.34 -16.64
CA GLN A 102 -8.28 -5.94 -17.96
C GLN A 102 -6.89 -5.67 -18.56
N PRO A 103 -6.09 -6.70 -18.89
CA PRO A 103 -4.83 -6.54 -19.60
C PRO A 103 -5.05 -6.02 -21.04
N ALA A 104 -4.14 -5.21 -21.56
CA ALA A 104 -4.30 -4.63 -22.90
C ALA A 104 -4.23 -5.67 -24.04
N ASP A 105 -3.53 -6.78 -23.81
CA ASP A 105 -3.28 -7.84 -24.79
C ASP A 105 -4.17 -9.09 -24.55
N SER A 106 -5.20 -8.99 -23.70
CA SER A 106 -6.09 -10.11 -23.35
C SER A 106 -7.51 -9.65 -23.03
N ASP A 107 -8.49 -10.48 -23.37
CA ASP A 107 -9.89 -10.27 -22.96
C ASP A 107 -10.21 -10.90 -21.59
N THR A 108 -9.21 -11.44 -20.89
CA THR A 108 -9.43 -12.04 -19.56
C THR A 108 -9.52 -10.96 -18.50
N GLU A 109 -10.66 -10.89 -17.82
CA GLU A 109 -10.90 -9.99 -16.70
C GLU A 109 -10.49 -10.61 -15.35
N TYR A 110 -10.01 -9.74 -14.46
CA TYR A 110 -9.70 -10.07 -13.08
C TYR A 110 -10.47 -9.11 -12.17
N LYS A 111 -11.24 -9.63 -11.23
CA LYS A 111 -12.17 -8.83 -10.41
C LYS A 111 -11.72 -8.79 -8.95
N SER A 112 -11.95 -7.66 -8.28
CA SER A 112 -11.77 -7.53 -6.84
C SER A 112 -12.90 -8.21 -6.07
N ASP A 113 -12.74 -8.29 -4.75
CA ASP A 113 -13.88 -8.47 -3.86
C ASP A 113 -14.81 -7.23 -3.90
N ALA A 114 -16.06 -7.42 -3.46
CA ALA A 114 -17.02 -6.34 -3.37
C ALA A 114 -16.67 -5.34 -2.24
N PHE A 115 -16.82 -4.05 -2.52
CA PHE A 115 -16.59 -2.96 -1.59
C PHE A 115 -17.70 -1.91 -1.65
N THR A 116 -17.71 -1.02 -0.66
CA THR A 116 -18.69 0.06 -0.53
C THR A 116 -18.08 1.39 -0.99
N ILE A 117 -18.82 2.13 -1.81
CA ILE A 117 -18.58 3.55 -2.07
C ILE A 117 -19.59 4.35 -1.24
N SER A 118 -19.09 5.25 -0.41
CA SER A 118 -19.87 6.10 0.49
C SER A 118 -19.75 7.57 0.12
N ALA A 119 -20.74 8.38 0.48
CA ALA A 119 -20.70 9.81 0.22
C ALA A 119 -19.51 10.47 0.96
N SER A 120 -18.85 11.42 0.29
CA SER A 120 -17.79 12.20 0.92
C SER A 120 -18.36 13.21 1.90
N SER A 121 -17.74 13.34 3.07
CA SER A 121 -17.89 14.49 3.95
C SER A 121 -16.73 15.49 3.86
N ASN A 122 -15.70 15.18 3.06
CA ASN A 122 -14.39 15.82 3.15
C ASN A 122 -14.00 16.47 1.82
N SER A 123 -13.39 17.65 1.89
CA SER A 123 -12.69 18.25 0.76
C SER A 123 -11.29 17.67 0.68
N THR A 124 -10.87 17.19 -0.49
CA THR A 124 -9.48 16.75 -0.74
C THR A 124 -8.51 17.85 -0.33
N THR A 125 -7.52 17.50 0.50
CA THR A 125 -6.41 18.36 0.92
C THR A 125 -5.10 17.84 0.34
N TYR A 126 -4.03 18.63 0.44
CA TYR A 126 -2.71 18.13 0.13
C TYR A 126 -2.29 17.12 1.20
N TYR A 127 -1.84 15.94 0.79
CA TYR A 127 -1.27 14.91 1.65
C TYR A 127 0.07 14.46 1.05
N PRO A 128 1.10 14.16 1.85
CA PRO A 128 1.16 14.18 3.30
C PRO A 128 0.96 15.57 3.92
N THR A 129 0.34 15.57 5.10
CA THR A 129 0.21 16.75 5.95
C THR A 129 1.49 16.99 6.73
N GLU A 130 1.59 18.15 7.40
CA GLU A 130 2.77 18.52 8.17
C GLU A 130 3.14 17.46 9.21
N GLY A 131 4.36 16.93 9.12
CA GLY A 131 4.91 15.96 10.07
C GLY A 131 4.45 14.52 9.91
N GLU A 132 3.66 14.20 8.88
CA GLU A 132 3.27 12.82 8.57
C GLU A 132 4.51 11.97 8.25
N GLU A 133 4.48 10.68 8.57
CA GLU A 133 5.57 9.74 8.28
C GLU A 133 5.24 8.89 7.05
N ILE A 134 6.19 8.79 6.11
CA ILE A 134 6.11 7.89 4.97
C ILE A 134 7.29 6.92 5.02
N GLU A 135 6.98 5.63 5.07
CA GLU A 135 7.98 4.57 5.07
C GLU A 135 8.48 4.27 3.65
N THR A 136 9.80 4.12 3.47
CA THR A 136 10.36 3.70 2.18
C THR A 136 10.07 2.22 1.91
N GLY A 137 9.83 1.88 0.64
CA GLY A 137 9.55 0.51 0.22
C GLY A 137 8.09 0.08 0.41
N GLU A 138 7.26 0.91 1.01
CA GLU A 138 5.81 0.69 1.13
C GLU A 138 5.03 1.60 0.17
N THR A 139 3.81 1.18 -0.17
CA THR A 139 2.91 1.96 -1.03
C THR A 139 2.29 3.10 -0.21
N ALA A 140 2.43 4.33 -0.69
CA ALA A 140 1.79 5.52 -0.14
C ALA A 140 1.02 6.26 -1.23
N ILE A 141 0.10 7.14 -0.81
CA ILE A 141 -0.64 8.06 -1.70
C ILE A 141 -0.19 9.48 -1.41
N VAL A 142 -0.05 10.30 -2.45
CA VAL A 142 0.00 11.77 -2.34
C VAL A 142 -1.30 12.28 -2.93
N THR A 143 -1.99 13.17 -2.22
CA THR A 143 -3.23 13.81 -2.69
C THR A 143 -3.03 15.30 -2.82
N TRP A 144 -3.79 15.95 -3.70
CA TRP A 144 -3.79 17.39 -3.88
C TRP A 144 -5.15 17.89 -4.38
N LYS A 145 -5.35 19.20 -4.31
CA LYS A 145 -6.52 19.84 -4.90
C LYS A 145 -6.36 19.94 -6.41
N VAL A 146 -7.35 19.44 -7.15
CA VAL A 146 -7.42 19.59 -8.60
C VAL A 146 -7.79 21.03 -8.95
N ASP A 147 -6.90 21.73 -9.66
CA ASP A 147 -7.22 22.98 -10.35
C ASP A 147 -7.85 22.65 -11.71
N SER A 148 -9.08 23.12 -11.94
CA SER A 148 -9.83 22.86 -13.18
C SER A 148 -9.15 23.37 -14.45
N ASN A 149 -8.17 24.28 -14.33
CA ASN A 149 -7.42 24.82 -15.46
C ASN A 149 -6.17 23.99 -15.81
N VAL A 150 -5.80 23.02 -14.96
CA VAL A 150 -4.62 22.17 -15.13
C VAL A 150 -5.07 20.78 -15.56
N THR A 151 -4.68 20.35 -16.76
CA THR A 151 -5.12 19.06 -17.34
C THR A 151 -4.20 17.89 -17.01
N SER A 152 -2.89 18.12 -16.91
CA SER A 152 -1.92 17.10 -16.52
C SER A 152 -0.83 17.66 -15.63
N VAL A 153 -0.27 16.81 -14.77
CA VAL A 153 0.74 17.16 -13.78
C VAL A 153 1.90 16.17 -13.77
N SER A 154 3.05 16.63 -13.28
CA SER A 154 4.19 15.79 -12.89
C SER A 154 4.43 15.95 -11.39
N ILE A 155 4.76 14.86 -10.70
CA ILE A 155 4.96 14.84 -9.26
C ILE A 155 6.43 14.51 -8.96
N TYR A 156 7.07 15.34 -8.15
CA TYR A 156 8.45 15.17 -7.71
C TYR A 156 8.53 15.17 -6.19
N LEU A 157 9.43 14.35 -5.65
CA LEU A 157 9.88 14.45 -4.27
C LEU A 157 11.03 15.44 -4.19
N MET A 158 10.87 16.45 -3.34
CA MET A 158 11.85 17.49 -3.09
C MET A 158 12.37 17.38 -1.66
N GLU A 159 13.61 17.80 -1.44
CA GLU A 159 14.30 17.87 -0.15
C GLU A 159 14.66 19.34 0.13
N GLY A 160 14.38 19.80 1.35
CA GLY A 160 14.54 21.17 1.83
C GLY A 160 13.23 21.77 2.37
N THR A 161 13.35 22.76 3.26
CA THR A 161 12.21 23.45 3.88
C THR A 161 11.86 24.77 3.20
N ASP A 162 12.82 25.42 2.54
CA ASP A 162 12.64 26.68 1.82
C ASP A 162 12.50 26.44 0.32
N THR A 163 11.46 27.00 -0.30
CA THR A 163 11.16 26.83 -1.73
C THR A 163 12.28 27.32 -2.68
N SER A 164 13.23 28.11 -2.17
CA SER A 164 14.35 28.65 -2.94
C SER A 164 15.52 27.68 -3.09
N ASP A 165 15.64 26.70 -2.20
CA ASP A 165 16.80 25.78 -2.13
C ASP A 165 16.38 24.30 -2.27
N LEU A 166 15.15 24.05 -2.75
CA LEU A 166 14.63 22.70 -2.92
C LEU A 166 15.45 21.89 -3.93
N LYS A 167 15.85 20.70 -3.51
CA LYS A 167 16.54 19.72 -4.33
C LYS A 167 15.58 18.61 -4.74
N ASN A 168 15.43 18.38 -6.04
CA ASN A 168 14.70 17.21 -6.52
C ASN A 168 15.51 15.94 -6.21
N VAL A 169 14.93 15.03 -5.43
CA VAL A 169 15.56 13.76 -5.03
C VAL A 169 14.92 12.54 -5.70
N SER A 170 13.67 12.64 -6.17
CA SER A 170 13.01 11.57 -6.91
C SER A 170 11.90 12.10 -7.80
N THR A 171 11.77 11.52 -9.00
CA THR A 171 10.58 11.70 -9.84
C THR A 171 9.57 10.62 -9.49
N ILE A 172 8.42 11.01 -8.96
CA ILE A 172 7.35 10.07 -8.62
C ILE A 172 6.61 9.65 -9.88
N THR A 173 6.18 10.63 -10.68
CA THR A 173 5.52 10.38 -11.96
C THR A 173 5.57 11.64 -12.84
N THR A 174 5.33 11.47 -14.14
CA THR A 174 5.32 12.56 -15.11
C THR A 174 4.17 12.44 -16.08
N ASP A 175 3.59 13.59 -16.44
CA ASP A 175 2.54 13.73 -17.46
C ASP A 175 1.34 12.80 -17.25
N ILE A 176 0.85 12.77 -16.02
CA ILE A 176 -0.40 12.09 -15.66
C ILE A 176 -1.57 13.06 -15.71
N ALA A 177 -2.77 12.54 -16.01
CA ALA A 177 -3.99 13.33 -15.88
C ALA A 177 -4.12 13.90 -14.45
N ASN A 178 -4.52 15.15 -14.33
CA ASN A 178 -4.67 15.82 -13.04
C ASN A 178 -5.91 15.30 -12.29
N SER A 179 -5.74 14.17 -11.61
CA SER A 179 -6.83 13.43 -10.97
C SER A 179 -6.94 13.70 -9.46
N GLY A 180 -5.98 14.44 -8.90
CA GLY A 180 -5.98 14.82 -7.48
C GLY A 180 -5.24 13.85 -6.57
N ASP A 181 -4.71 12.76 -7.12
CA ASP A 181 -3.96 11.76 -6.36
C ASP A 181 -3.02 10.91 -7.23
N VAL A 182 -1.99 10.35 -6.60
CA VAL A 182 -1.16 9.28 -7.18
C VAL A 182 -0.60 8.36 -6.09
N ALA A 183 -0.60 7.06 -6.35
CA ALA A 183 0.06 6.07 -5.51
C ALA A 183 1.53 5.92 -5.94
N PHE A 184 2.43 5.74 -4.98
CA PHE A 184 3.86 5.58 -5.23
C PHE A 184 4.52 4.69 -4.19
N VAL A 185 5.71 4.19 -4.54
CA VAL A 185 6.61 3.52 -3.61
C VAL A 185 7.92 4.29 -3.61
N LEU A 186 8.34 4.76 -2.43
CA LEU A 186 9.64 5.43 -2.30
C LEU A 186 10.77 4.41 -2.30
N SER A 187 11.83 4.69 -3.06
CA SER A 187 13.02 3.85 -3.07
C SER A 187 13.64 3.78 -1.67
N THR A 188 14.04 2.56 -1.27
CA THR A 188 14.81 2.31 -0.04
C THR A 188 16.22 2.90 -0.05
N SER A 189 16.61 3.59 -1.12
CA SER A 189 17.85 4.39 -1.19
C SER A 189 17.68 5.82 -0.67
N ILE A 190 16.45 6.30 -0.47
CA ILE A 190 16.17 7.66 0.03
C ILE A 190 16.48 7.69 1.53
N ALA A 191 17.21 8.70 2.00
CA ALA A 191 17.58 8.81 3.41
C ALA A 191 16.37 9.19 4.27
N SER A 192 16.40 8.83 5.56
CA SER A 192 15.42 9.37 6.51
C SER A 192 15.69 10.86 6.74
N GLY A 193 14.62 11.65 6.90
CA GLY A 193 14.68 13.10 7.11
C GLY A 193 13.28 13.70 7.22
N ASP A 194 13.17 14.92 7.76
CA ASP A 194 11.91 15.64 8.03
C ASP A 194 11.70 16.86 7.11
N ASP A 195 12.57 17.03 6.12
CA ASP A 195 12.60 18.14 5.18
C ASP A 195 12.13 17.75 3.77
N TYR A 196 11.25 16.75 3.67
CA TYR A 196 10.71 16.32 2.39
C TYR A 196 9.36 16.97 2.07
N LEU A 197 9.12 17.28 0.81
CA LEU A 197 7.81 17.72 0.31
C LEU A 197 7.58 17.28 -1.13
N PHE A 198 6.32 17.19 -1.55
CA PHE A 198 5.99 16.95 -2.96
C PHE A 198 5.81 18.26 -3.71
N ALA A 199 6.35 18.29 -4.94
CA ALA A 199 6.06 19.31 -5.93
C ALA A 199 5.08 18.75 -6.98
N ILE A 200 3.92 19.39 -7.11
CA ILE A 200 2.90 19.13 -8.12
C ILE A 200 3.07 20.21 -9.20
N VAL A 201 3.55 19.81 -10.36
CA VAL A 201 3.94 20.72 -11.45
C VAL A 201 2.97 20.59 -12.61
N ASP A 202 2.36 21.70 -13.06
CA ASP A 202 1.60 21.73 -14.30
C ASP A 202 2.53 21.46 -15.50
N THR A 203 2.18 20.48 -16.33
CA THR A 203 3.00 20.11 -17.51
C THR A 203 2.94 21.17 -18.62
N LYS A 204 1.89 21.99 -18.67
CA LYS A 204 1.70 23.06 -19.65
C LYS A 204 2.31 24.38 -19.21
N ASP A 205 2.39 24.60 -17.90
CA ASP A 205 3.10 25.73 -17.29
C ASP A 205 4.02 25.25 -16.15
N PRO A 206 5.27 24.85 -16.46
CA PRO A 206 6.20 24.36 -15.44
C PRO A 206 6.58 25.39 -14.37
N SER A 207 6.22 26.67 -14.53
CA SER A 207 6.38 27.68 -13.48
C SER A 207 5.25 27.65 -12.45
N SER A 208 4.12 27.03 -12.78
CA SER A 208 3.01 26.77 -11.88
C SER A 208 3.29 25.51 -11.06
N VAL A 209 3.88 25.72 -9.89
CA VAL A 209 4.19 24.64 -8.93
C VAL A 209 3.35 24.82 -7.67
N LYS A 210 2.75 23.73 -7.22
CA LYS A 210 2.14 23.61 -5.89
C LYS A 210 2.96 22.66 -5.05
N TYR A 211 3.11 22.98 -3.77
CA TYR A 211 3.86 22.16 -2.83
C TYR A 211 2.91 21.60 -1.77
N SER A 212 3.18 20.36 -1.34
CA SER A 212 2.60 19.84 -0.10
C SER A 212 3.23 20.53 1.11
N SER A 213 2.71 20.22 2.31
CA SER A 213 3.47 20.45 3.55
C SER A 213 4.72 19.59 3.59
N THR A 214 5.66 19.94 4.46
CA THR A 214 6.83 19.09 4.76
C THR A 214 6.41 17.87 5.56
N PHE A 215 7.07 16.74 5.32
CA PHE A 215 6.79 15.46 5.94
C PHE A 215 8.09 14.67 6.20
N THR A 216 7.97 13.62 6.99
CA THR A 216 9.09 12.78 7.40
C THR A 216 9.15 11.54 6.53
N ILE A 217 10.32 11.24 5.96
CA ILE A 217 10.61 9.93 5.37
C ILE A 217 11.32 9.08 6.42
N VAL A 218 10.82 7.87 6.62
CA VAL A 218 11.43 6.86 7.49
C VAL A 218 11.96 5.72 6.62
N ASN A 219 13.28 5.55 6.59
CA ASN A 219 13.91 4.43 5.91
C ASN A 219 14.33 3.33 6.89
N ASP A 220 13.51 2.28 6.96
CA ASP A 220 13.73 1.11 7.83
C ASP A 220 14.72 0.08 7.25
N SER A 221 15.28 0.32 6.06
CA SER A 221 16.22 -0.62 5.42
C SER A 221 17.52 -0.79 6.21
N ALA A 222 17.85 0.17 7.09
CA ALA A 222 18.97 0.05 8.02
C ALA A 222 18.72 -1.02 9.11
N SER A 223 17.48 -1.21 9.56
CA SER A 223 17.16 -2.16 10.65
C SER A 223 17.04 -3.61 10.14
N LYS A 224 16.48 -3.80 8.94
CA LYS A 224 16.25 -5.10 8.30
C LYS A 224 17.54 -5.80 7.83
N SER A 225 18.65 -5.07 7.70
CA SER A 225 19.97 -5.66 7.38
C SER A 225 20.65 -6.37 8.57
N SER A 226 20.18 -6.13 9.81
CA SER A 226 20.75 -6.69 11.03
C SER A 226 20.09 -7.98 11.52
N SER A 227 18.92 -8.36 10.97
CA SER A 227 18.18 -9.56 11.41
C SER A 227 18.41 -10.81 10.55
N SER A 228 19.29 -10.78 9.55
CA SER A 228 19.59 -11.94 8.69
C SER A 228 21.03 -12.49 8.79
N SER A 229 21.76 -12.21 9.88
CA SER A 229 23.08 -12.81 10.12
C SER A 229 23.31 -13.30 11.55
N SER A 230 22.59 -14.35 11.96
CA SER A 230 23.13 -15.29 12.96
C SER A 230 22.52 -16.68 12.77
N GLY A 231 23.10 -17.46 11.85
CA GLY A 231 22.58 -18.78 11.52
C GLY A 231 23.53 -19.65 10.71
N SER A 232 24.73 -19.91 11.21
CA SER A 232 25.59 -21.05 10.84
C SER A 232 26.86 -21.01 11.73
N SER A 233 27.41 -22.07 12.33
CA SER A 233 27.12 -23.51 12.35
C SER A 233 28.02 -24.22 13.39
N SER A 234 27.51 -25.33 13.94
CA SER A 234 28.20 -26.59 14.34
C SER A 234 29.30 -26.65 15.43
N SER A 235 28.90 -27.21 16.58
CA SER A 235 29.44 -28.39 17.31
C SER A 235 30.96 -28.64 17.49
N SER A 236 31.39 -28.77 18.76
CA SER A 236 31.99 -29.97 19.41
C SER A 236 33.10 -29.65 20.44
N GLY A 237 33.15 -30.39 21.56
CA GLY A 237 34.39 -30.55 22.36
C GLY A 237 34.38 -30.18 23.86
N THR A 238 33.83 -31.07 24.69
CA THR A 238 34.49 -31.72 25.85
C THR A 238 35.41 -30.94 26.84
N SER A 239 34.86 -30.69 28.03
CA SER A 239 35.35 -30.84 29.43
C SER A 239 36.69 -30.29 29.98
N SER A 240 36.54 -29.70 31.20
CA SER A 240 37.42 -29.70 32.40
C SER A 240 38.70 -28.85 32.37
N SER A 241 39.19 -28.19 33.43
CA SER A 241 38.76 -27.81 34.80
C SER A 241 39.92 -26.99 35.44
N SER A 242 39.67 -26.37 36.61
CA SER A 242 40.64 -25.86 37.63
C SER A 242 41.12 -24.40 37.47
N SER A 243 40.59 -23.44 38.24
CA SER A 243 40.95 -22.98 39.63
C SER A 243 42.22 -22.11 39.63
N SER A 244 42.41 -20.99 40.33
CA SER A 244 41.76 -20.22 41.43
C SER A 244 42.61 -18.94 41.56
N SER A 245 42.15 -17.74 41.94
CA SER A 245 41.99 -17.29 43.33
C SER A 245 41.93 -15.73 43.40
N SER A 246 41.10 -15.21 44.32
CA SER A 246 41.25 -13.98 45.17
C SER A 246 41.60 -12.61 44.54
N THR A 247 41.05 -11.44 44.91
CA THR A 247 40.30 -10.98 46.10
C THR A 247 39.80 -9.52 45.89
N THR A 248 38.70 -9.17 46.59
CA THR A 248 38.28 -7.86 47.15
C THR A 248 38.16 -6.62 46.23
N SER A 249 36.97 -6.10 45.89
CA SER A 249 35.88 -5.45 46.68
C SER A 249 36.10 -3.96 47.01
N SER A 250 35.27 -3.09 46.40
CA SER A 250 34.73 -1.78 46.85
C SER A 250 33.68 -1.40 45.78
N GLY A 251 32.37 -1.39 46.01
CA GLY A 251 31.58 -0.44 46.82
C GLY A 251 31.43 0.89 46.04
N SER A 252 30.27 1.45 45.67
CA SER A 252 28.88 1.24 46.11
C SER A 252 27.89 1.93 45.14
N ASP A 253 26.64 1.46 45.18
CA ASP A 253 25.34 2.17 45.03
C ASP A 253 24.98 2.94 43.75
N SER A 254 23.94 2.44 43.06
CA SER A 254 22.63 3.12 43.04
C SER A 254 21.53 2.20 42.49
N THR A 255 20.59 1.83 43.36
CA THR A 255 19.31 1.15 43.08
C THR A 255 18.28 2.13 42.50
N SER A 256 17.54 1.72 41.46
CA SER A 256 16.09 1.95 41.43
C SER A 256 15.38 0.89 40.57
N THR A 257 14.35 0.31 41.18
CA THR A 257 13.45 -0.74 40.74
C THR A 257 12.43 -0.22 39.72
N SER A 258 12.19 -1.00 38.66
CA SER A 258 11.06 -0.87 37.74
C SER A 258 9.95 -1.87 38.12
N ALA A 259 8.73 -1.37 38.35
CA ALA A 259 7.47 -2.09 38.20
C ALA A 259 6.31 -1.13 38.53
N GLY A 260 5.33 -1.01 37.63
CA GLY A 260 4.09 -0.28 37.92
C GLY A 260 3.29 0.06 36.67
N ALA A 261 2.35 -0.82 36.35
CA ALA A 261 1.42 -0.76 35.23
C ALA A 261 0.69 0.59 35.08
N ARG A 262 0.51 1.04 33.83
CA ARG A 262 -0.37 2.17 33.50
C ARG A 262 -1.81 1.68 33.42
N ALA A 263 -2.65 2.20 34.32
CA ALA A 263 -4.09 2.09 34.29
C ALA A 263 -4.67 2.91 33.12
N LEU A 264 -5.57 2.28 32.37
CA LEU A 264 -6.44 2.93 31.40
C LEU A 264 -7.45 3.79 32.16
N VAL A 265 -7.51 5.09 31.87
CA VAL A 265 -8.60 5.96 32.31
C VAL A 265 -9.52 6.20 31.11
N SER A 266 -10.68 5.56 31.17
CA SER A 266 -11.81 5.72 30.28
C SER A 266 -12.43 7.10 30.50
N LEU A 267 -12.40 7.99 29.50
CA LEU A 267 -13.21 9.20 29.52
C LEU A 267 -14.54 8.91 28.81
N GLN A 268 -15.59 8.72 29.62
CA GLN A 268 -16.97 8.75 29.17
C GLN A 268 -17.34 10.18 28.76
N TRP A 269 -17.90 10.36 27.58
CA TRP A 269 -18.58 11.61 27.21
C TRP A 269 -20.07 11.53 27.52
N LEU A 270 -20.53 12.58 28.19
CA LEU A 270 -21.85 12.77 28.75
C LEU A 270 -22.85 13.15 27.65
N VAL A 271 -24.05 12.61 27.77
CA VAL A 271 -25.23 12.89 26.94
C VAL A 271 -25.63 14.37 27.09
N GLY A 272 -25.70 15.10 25.97
CA GLY A 272 -26.23 16.46 25.87
C GLY A 272 -27.46 16.51 24.97
N LEU A 273 -28.63 16.45 25.60
CA LEU A 273 -29.95 16.63 25.01
C LEU A 273 -30.12 18.09 24.56
N PHE A 274 -30.50 18.36 23.31
CA PHE A 274 -31.13 19.63 22.95
C PHE A 274 -32.29 19.41 21.99
N LEU A 275 -33.50 19.51 22.54
CA LEU A 275 -34.74 19.74 21.81
C LEU A 275 -34.70 21.17 21.26
N VAL A 276 -34.98 21.35 19.97
CA VAL A 276 -35.54 22.62 19.47
C VAL A 276 -36.88 22.31 18.80
N ALA A 277 -37.90 23.00 19.30
CA ALA A 277 -39.29 22.89 18.93
C ALA A 277 -39.57 23.51 17.56
N LEU A 278 -40.48 22.88 16.82
CA LEU A 278 -41.28 23.52 15.78
C LEU A 278 -42.07 24.69 16.36
N LEU A 279 -42.07 25.84 15.66
CA LEU A 279 -43.17 26.80 15.67
C LEU A 279 -43.26 27.47 14.28
N PHE A 280 -44.42 27.25 13.65
CA PHE A 280 -45.02 27.83 12.43
C PHE A 280 -44.47 27.40 11.06
#